data_AF-A0A158IF83-F1
#
_entry.id   AF-A0A158IF83-F1
#
_cell.length_a   1.000
_cell.length_b   1.000
_cell.length_c   1.000
_cell.angle_alpha   90.00
_cell.angle_beta   90.00
_cell.angle_gamma   90.00
#
_symmetry.space_group_name_H-M   'P 1'
#
loop_
_entity.id
_entity.type
_entity.pdbx_description
1 polymer ?
#
loop_
_entity_poly.entity_id
_entity_poly.type
_entity_poly.pdbx_seq_one_letter_code
_entity_poly.pdbx_strand_id
1 'polypeptide(L)'
;MSVSLLSGCDKPSSPASSPSPSASTPAAPNSAIQERKIALLREISGVWNSSAPVGLTTIHFADNRLQILQGDTPLAVTLGDVDPDAETVNINTRSGGKDEILTLRKVWNSDHTAYNLSLIGSDGMQESLGFVRRISNDDLNRIARLSVVKTPAPPPSQPVESTPVATSANRGVIDMWLSGIDMNMRSCPGSTCSAVVIVPKDSKISADTSTIRNVTESSGTNTPWVRVTYEGAYCMPAELDQQIGCMPSHNTEAPVTGWMNYTRLLSAPRVQQ
;
A
#
# COMPACT_ATOMS: atom_id res chain seq x y z
N MET A 1 -79.76 26.94 -36.37
CA MET A 1 -80.47 27.66 -35.29
C MET A 1 -79.45 28.00 -34.23
N SER A 2 -79.29 29.30 -33.96
CA SER A 2 -78.41 29.86 -32.93
C SER A 2 -79.10 29.85 -31.57
N VAL A 3 -78.38 29.60 -30.46
CA VAL A 3 -78.35 30.42 -29.23
C VAL A 3 -77.03 30.16 -28.45
N SER A 4 -76.12 31.15 -28.45
CA SER A 4 -75.48 31.86 -27.30
C SER A 4 -75.70 31.33 -25.85
N LEU A 5 -74.86 31.48 -24.81
CA LEU A 5 -73.78 32.43 -24.45
C LEU A 5 -73.21 32.09 -23.03
N LEU A 6 -72.06 32.72 -22.65
CA LEU A 6 -71.50 33.03 -21.27
C LEU A 6 -70.65 31.94 -20.57
N SER A 7 -69.44 32.16 -20.00
CA SER A 7 -68.69 33.32 -19.45
C SER A 7 -67.15 33.02 -19.49
N GLY A 8 -66.23 33.97 -19.74
CA GLY A 8 -65.39 34.70 -18.73
C GLY A 8 -64.35 33.81 -18.00
N CYS A 9 -63.04 34.05 -17.83
CA CYS A 9 -62.16 35.24 -17.88
C CYS A 9 -60.67 34.81 -18.02
N ASP A 10 -59.81 35.75 -18.43
CA ASP A 10 -58.34 35.73 -18.48
C ASP A 10 -57.60 35.42 -17.17
N LYS A 11 -56.49 34.66 -17.23
CA LYS A 11 -55.09 35.16 -17.07
C LYS A 11 -54.04 34.02 -17.10
N PRO A 12 -52.80 34.27 -17.56
CA PRO A 12 -51.75 33.28 -17.66
C PRO A 12 -50.86 33.24 -16.41
N SER A 13 -50.56 32.04 -15.93
CA SER A 13 -49.53 31.79 -14.92
C SER A 13 -48.65 30.64 -15.41
N SER A 14 -47.40 30.94 -15.73
CA SER A 14 -46.36 29.95 -16.03
C SER A 14 -46.21 28.94 -14.89
N PRO A 15 -45.92 27.66 -15.19
CA PRO A 15 -45.11 26.85 -14.31
C PRO A 15 -43.74 26.58 -14.95
N ALA A 16 -42.76 26.72 -14.07
CA ALA A 16 -41.36 26.50 -14.25
C ALA A 16 -41.04 25.10 -14.81
N SER A 17 -39.96 25.07 -15.61
CA SER A 17 -39.27 23.88 -16.06
C SER A 17 -38.86 23.00 -14.88
N SER A 18 -39.52 21.86 -14.71
CA SER A 18 -39.02 20.77 -13.89
C SER A 18 -37.87 20.07 -14.63
N PRO A 19 -36.65 19.98 -14.06
CA PRO A 19 -35.62 19.12 -14.62
C PRO A 19 -36.03 17.66 -14.42
N SER A 20 -36.05 16.90 -15.51
CA SER A 20 -36.19 15.45 -15.51
C SER A 20 -35.04 14.84 -14.70
N PRO A 21 -35.31 13.87 -13.79
CA PRO A 21 -34.24 13.07 -13.22
C PRO A 21 -33.66 12.22 -14.35
N SER A 22 -32.40 12.49 -14.71
CA SER A 22 -31.63 11.63 -15.59
C SER A 22 -31.57 10.25 -14.95
N ALA A 23 -32.17 9.28 -15.64
CA ALA A 23 -32.05 7.87 -15.29
C ALA A 23 -30.57 7.49 -15.27
N SER A 24 -30.06 7.13 -14.11
CA SER A 24 -28.75 6.53 -13.93
C SER A 24 -28.71 5.26 -14.75
N THR A 25 -27.87 5.24 -15.79
CA THR A 25 -27.55 4.02 -16.52
C THR A 25 -27.08 2.94 -15.52
N PRO A 26 -27.66 1.74 -15.51
CA PRO A 26 -27.23 0.69 -14.59
C PRO A 26 -25.78 0.31 -14.92
N ALA A 27 -24.91 0.34 -13.90
CA ALA A 27 -23.55 -0.17 -14.00
C ALA A 27 -23.56 -1.62 -14.48
N ALA A 28 -22.69 -1.95 -15.43
CA ALA A 28 -22.62 -3.28 -16.02
C ALA A 28 -22.38 -4.35 -14.93
N PRO A 29 -23.03 -5.53 -14.99
CA PRO A 29 -22.99 -6.55 -13.95
C PRO A 29 -21.57 -7.04 -13.60
N ASN A 30 -20.60 -6.89 -14.51
CA ASN A 30 -19.20 -7.27 -14.29
C ASN A 30 -18.45 -6.35 -13.33
N SER A 31 -18.83 -5.07 -13.17
CA SER A 31 -18.14 -4.17 -12.23
C SER A 31 -18.49 -4.51 -10.78
N ALA A 32 -19.75 -4.84 -10.52
CA ALA A 32 -20.22 -5.18 -9.17
C ALA A 32 -19.57 -6.45 -8.62
N ILE A 33 -19.41 -7.50 -9.45
CA ILE A 33 -18.70 -8.72 -9.04
C ILE A 33 -17.22 -8.43 -8.78
N GLN A 34 -16.57 -7.65 -9.65
CA GLN A 34 -15.17 -7.28 -9.48
C GLN A 34 -14.93 -6.45 -8.20
N GLU A 35 -15.82 -5.53 -7.88
CA GLU A 35 -15.79 -4.76 -6.63
C GLU A 35 -15.91 -5.66 -5.41
N ARG A 36 -16.81 -6.65 -5.44
CA ARG A 36 -16.95 -7.64 -4.36
C ARG A 36 -15.70 -8.52 -4.20
N LYS A 37 -15.07 -8.94 -5.31
CA LYS A 37 -13.78 -9.67 -5.27
C LYS A 37 -12.69 -8.84 -4.61
N ILE A 38 -12.55 -7.56 -5.00
CA ILE A 38 -11.58 -6.63 -4.40
C ILE A 38 -11.89 -6.38 -2.93
N ALA A 39 -13.16 -6.23 -2.57
CA ALA A 39 -13.59 -6.04 -1.19
C ALA A 39 -13.19 -7.24 -0.31
N LEU A 40 -13.43 -8.47 -0.76
CA LEU A 40 -13.01 -9.67 -0.05
C LEU A 40 -11.49 -9.71 0.15
N LEU A 41 -10.70 -9.44 -0.89
CA LEU A 41 -9.23 -9.43 -0.80
C LEU A 41 -8.70 -8.37 0.18
N ARG A 42 -9.33 -7.18 0.18
CA ARG A 42 -9.02 -6.13 1.16
C ARG A 42 -9.43 -6.51 2.57
N GLU A 43 -10.55 -7.20 2.72
CA GLU A 43 -11.06 -7.62 4.03
C GLU A 43 -10.16 -8.67 4.68
N ILE A 44 -9.69 -9.65 3.92
CA ILE A 44 -8.77 -10.69 4.43
C ILE A 44 -7.33 -10.18 4.61
N SER A 45 -7.03 -8.94 4.18
CA SER A 45 -5.72 -8.34 4.38
C SER A 45 -5.50 -7.99 5.86
N GLY A 46 -4.45 -8.53 6.45
CA GLY A 46 -4.23 -8.44 7.88
C GLY A 46 -3.02 -9.24 8.36
N VAL A 47 -2.78 -9.15 9.66
CA VAL A 47 -1.86 -10.00 10.38
C VAL A 47 -2.67 -11.04 11.14
N TRP A 48 -2.33 -12.29 10.91
CA TRP A 48 -3.05 -13.47 11.35
C TRP A 48 -2.14 -14.35 12.20
N ASN A 49 -2.67 -14.90 13.28
CA ASN A 49 -1.99 -15.92 14.06
C ASN A 49 -2.19 -17.27 13.38
N SER A 50 -1.10 -18.01 13.20
CA SER A 50 -1.10 -19.36 12.65
C SER A 50 -0.74 -20.33 13.77
N SER A 51 -1.31 -21.53 13.70
CA SER A 51 -0.96 -22.63 14.60
C SER A 51 0.40 -23.26 14.24
N ALA A 52 0.91 -22.98 13.04
CA ALA A 52 2.20 -23.45 12.58
C ALA A 52 3.37 -22.73 13.30
N PRO A 53 4.52 -23.41 13.47
CA PRO A 53 5.66 -22.89 14.23
C PRO A 53 6.36 -21.67 13.58
N VAL A 54 5.95 -21.29 12.37
CA VAL A 54 6.54 -20.19 11.58
C VAL A 54 6.08 -18.80 12.01
N GLY A 55 5.21 -18.69 13.02
CA GLY A 55 4.77 -17.43 13.61
C GLY A 55 3.61 -16.78 12.86
N LEU A 56 3.55 -15.44 12.87
CA LEU A 56 2.42 -14.70 12.30
C LEU A 56 2.40 -14.79 10.76
N THR A 57 1.21 -14.94 10.19
CA THR A 57 0.96 -14.84 8.76
C THR A 57 0.49 -13.44 8.40
N THR A 58 1.17 -12.75 7.49
CA THR A 58 0.71 -11.45 6.96
C THR A 58 0.18 -11.67 5.55
N ILE A 59 -1.07 -11.27 5.31
CA ILE A 59 -1.72 -11.29 4.00
C ILE A 59 -1.95 -9.84 3.60
N HIS A 60 -1.40 -9.40 2.47
CA HIS A 60 -1.51 -8.02 2.01
C HIS A 60 -1.96 -7.98 0.55
N PHE A 61 -3.09 -7.32 0.28
CA PHE A 61 -3.56 -7.05 -1.06
C PHE A 61 -3.54 -5.54 -1.34
N ALA A 62 -2.69 -5.12 -2.27
CA ALA A 62 -2.59 -3.74 -2.77
C ALA A 62 -2.15 -3.75 -4.23
N ASP A 63 -2.50 -2.71 -4.99
CA ASP A 63 -2.10 -2.55 -6.40
C ASP A 63 -2.39 -3.78 -7.28
N ASN A 64 -3.51 -4.44 -7.00
CA ASN A 64 -3.95 -5.67 -7.65
C ASN A 64 -2.94 -6.83 -7.53
N ARG A 65 -2.16 -6.85 -6.43
CA ARG A 65 -1.17 -7.89 -6.12
C ARG A 65 -1.41 -8.42 -4.71
N LEU A 66 -1.39 -9.74 -4.58
CA LEU A 66 -1.43 -10.43 -3.30
C LEU A 66 -0.01 -10.77 -2.87
N GLN A 67 0.33 -10.43 -1.63
CA GLN A 67 1.60 -10.78 -0.98
C GLN A 67 1.29 -11.51 0.32
N ILE A 68 1.99 -12.62 0.56
CA ILE A 68 1.83 -13.40 1.79
C ILE A 68 3.21 -13.64 2.41
N LEU A 69 3.30 -13.43 3.72
CA LEU A 69 4.49 -13.69 4.52
C LEU A 69 4.13 -14.64 5.67
N GLN A 70 4.96 -15.64 5.91
CA GLN A 70 4.93 -16.46 7.12
C GLN A 70 6.17 -16.13 7.95
N GLY A 71 5.96 -15.50 9.10
CA GLY A 71 7.05 -14.85 9.82
C GLY A 71 7.75 -13.85 8.92
N ASP A 72 9.07 -13.96 8.79
CA ASP A 72 9.92 -13.15 7.89
C ASP A 72 10.08 -13.76 6.49
N THR A 73 9.41 -14.86 6.18
CA THR A 73 9.58 -15.57 4.92
C THR A 73 8.48 -15.17 3.93
N PRO A 74 8.80 -14.51 2.81
CA PRO A 74 7.83 -14.24 1.77
C PRO A 74 7.47 -15.55 1.04
N LEU A 75 6.17 -15.80 0.89
CA LEU A 75 5.68 -16.88 0.04
C LEU A 75 5.54 -16.38 -1.39
N ALA A 76 6.08 -17.16 -2.33
CA ALA A 76 5.95 -16.91 -3.75
C ALA A 76 4.53 -17.28 -4.20
N VAL A 77 3.62 -16.32 -4.17
CA VAL A 77 2.21 -16.54 -4.47
C VAL A 77 1.75 -15.77 -5.69
N THR A 78 0.73 -16.32 -6.37
CA THR A 78 -0.08 -15.60 -7.34
C THR A 78 -1.55 -15.76 -6.97
N LEU A 79 -2.34 -14.73 -7.30
CA LEU A 79 -3.78 -14.76 -7.04
C LEU A 79 -4.45 -15.72 -8.02
N GLY A 80 -5.22 -16.67 -7.49
CA GLY A 80 -6.09 -17.56 -8.25
C GLY A 80 -7.51 -17.00 -8.33
N ASP A 81 -8.49 -17.90 -8.38
CA ASP A 81 -9.89 -17.49 -8.37
C ASP A 81 -10.32 -16.89 -7.02
N VAL A 82 -11.24 -15.94 -7.09
CA VAL A 82 -11.84 -15.28 -5.92
C VAL A 82 -13.34 -15.37 -6.07
N ASP A 83 -13.96 -16.06 -5.13
CA ASP A 83 -15.40 -16.27 -5.07
C ASP A 83 -15.98 -15.50 -3.87
N PRO A 84 -16.57 -14.32 -4.11
CA PRO A 84 -17.17 -13.52 -3.05
C PRO A 84 -18.50 -14.07 -2.53
N ASP A 85 -19.12 -15.04 -3.21
CA ASP A 85 -20.34 -15.70 -2.75
C ASP A 85 -20.01 -16.89 -1.83
N ALA A 86 -18.92 -17.61 -2.12
CA ALA A 86 -18.39 -18.65 -1.24
C ALA A 86 -17.42 -18.13 -0.16
N GLU A 87 -17.08 -16.84 -0.20
CA GLU A 87 -16.07 -16.18 0.63
C GLU A 87 -14.69 -16.89 0.59
N THR A 88 -14.28 -17.32 -0.62
CA THR A 88 -13.02 -18.02 -0.84
C THR A 88 -12.06 -17.25 -1.75
N VAL A 89 -10.76 -17.43 -1.48
CA VAL A 89 -9.65 -16.91 -2.28
C VAL A 89 -8.68 -18.05 -2.51
N ASN A 90 -8.50 -18.42 -3.77
CA ASN A 90 -7.48 -19.38 -4.17
C ASN A 90 -6.15 -18.66 -4.41
N ILE A 91 -5.08 -19.29 -3.97
CA ILE A 91 -3.72 -18.80 -4.04
C ILE A 91 -2.87 -19.88 -4.67
N ASN A 92 -2.24 -19.58 -5.79
CA ASN A 92 -1.28 -20.52 -6.38
C ASN A 92 0.10 -20.23 -5.78
N THR A 93 0.74 -21.26 -5.27
CA THR A 93 2.07 -21.22 -4.68
C THR A 93 2.92 -22.38 -5.18
N ARG A 94 4.19 -22.41 -4.78
CA ARG A 94 5.08 -23.55 -5.03
C ARG A 94 5.68 -24.03 -3.73
N SER A 95 5.43 -25.29 -3.38
CA SER A 95 5.94 -25.94 -2.17
C SER A 95 6.64 -27.25 -2.56
N GLY A 96 7.83 -27.49 -2.01
CA GLY A 96 8.62 -28.70 -2.32
C GLY A 96 8.90 -28.90 -3.82
N GLY A 97 8.96 -27.81 -4.60
CA GLY A 97 9.16 -27.85 -6.05
C GLY A 97 7.92 -28.18 -6.88
N LYS A 98 6.75 -28.40 -6.26
CA LYS A 98 5.47 -28.64 -6.94
C LYS A 98 4.56 -27.42 -6.83
N ASP A 99 3.80 -27.19 -7.88
CA ASP A 99 2.75 -26.17 -7.85
C ASP A 99 1.61 -26.67 -6.97
N GLU A 100 1.09 -25.77 -6.14
CA GLU A 100 0.06 -26.04 -5.16
C GLU A 100 -0.97 -24.91 -5.18
N ILE A 101 -2.24 -25.27 -4.97
CA ILE A 101 -3.32 -24.33 -4.73
C ILE A 101 -3.65 -24.38 -3.25
N LEU A 102 -3.58 -23.23 -2.60
CA LEU A 102 -4.10 -23.01 -1.26
C LEU A 102 -5.43 -22.26 -1.36
N THR A 103 -6.42 -22.66 -0.59
CA THR A 103 -7.69 -21.93 -0.49
C THR A 103 -7.78 -21.26 0.87
N LEU A 104 -7.89 -19.94 0.88
CA LEU A 104 -8.35 -19.19 2.05
C LEU A 104 -9.87 -19.13 2.01
N ARG A 105 -10.51 -19.47 3.12
CA ARG A 105 -11.95 -19.37 3.29
C ARG A 105 -12.26 -18.56 4.54
N LYS A 106 -13.16 -17.59 4.42
CA LYS A 106 -13.69 -16.87 5.58
C LYS A 106 -14.66 -17.79 6.35
N VAL A 107 -14.52 -17.86 7.67
CA VAL A 107 -15.37 -18.68 8.53
C VAL A 107 -15.89 -17.83 9.68
N TRP A 108 -17.17 -17.50 9.63
CA TRP A 108 -17.86 -16.73 10.66
C TRP A 108 -18.11 -17.56 11.92
N ASN A 109 -18.09 -16.88 13.07
CA ASN A 109 -18.69 -17.41 14.28
C ASN A 109 -20.22 -17.48 14.14
N SER A 110 -20.88 -18.20 15.06
CA SER A 110 -22.32 -18.45 14.99
C SER A 110 -23.18 -17.18 14.92
N ASP A 111 -22.74 -16.10 15.57
CA ASP A 111 -23.40 -14.81 15.65
C ASP A 111 -22.97 -13.81 14.57
N HIS A 112 -22.07 -14.19 13.65
CA HIS A 112 -21.57 -13.37 12.54
C HIS A 112 -20.96 -12.02 12.98
N THR A 113 -20.39 -11.97 14.18
CA THR A 113 -19.72 -10.77 14.72
C THR A 113 -18.22 -10.80 14.47
N ALA A 114 -17.64 -11.98 14.31
CA ALA A 114 -16.23 -12.18 14.03
C ALA A 114 -16.03 -13.36 13.08
N TYR A 115 -14.91 -13.37 12.37
CA TYR A 115 -14.53 -14.48 11.53
C TYR A 115 -13.06 -14.82 11.71
N ASN A 116 -12.71 -16.07 11.40
CA ASN A 116 -11.33 -16.51 11.20
C ASN A 116 -11.13 -16.85 9.72
N LEU A 117 -9.88 -16.94 9.29
CA LEU A 117 -9.59 -17.52 7.98
C LEU A 117 -9.24 -18.99 8.16
N SER A 118 -9.81 -19.85 7.33
CA SER A 118 -9.37 -21.23 7.18
C SER A 118 -8.48 -21.32 5.96
N LEU A 119 -7.21 -21.70 6.15
CA LEU A 119 -6.29 -22.03 5.08
C LEU A 119 -6.38 -23.53 4.79
N ILE A 120 -6.67 -23.90 3.55
CA ILE A 120 -6.85 -25.29 3.11
C ILE A 120 -5.78 -25.59 2.05
N GLY A 121 -4.96 -26.60 2.33
CA GLY A 121 -3.93 -27.11 1.42
C GLY A 121 -4.47 -28.04 0.36
N SER A 122 -3.67 -28.31 -0.67
CA SER A 122 -4.05 -29.20 -1.77
C SER A 122 -4.19 -30.68 -1.36
N ASP A 123 -3.58 -31.04 -0.23
CA ASP A 123 -3.65 -32.36 0.42
C ASP A 123 -4.85 -32.50 1.37
N GLY A 124 -5.68 -31.46 1.48
CA GLY A 124 -6.81 -31.42 2.40
C GLY A 124 -6.45 -31.01 3.83
N MET A 125 -5.17 -30.68 4.10
CA MET A 125 -4.79 -30.08 5.39
C MET A 125 -5.52 -28.77 5.59
N GLN A 126 -5.98 -28.55 6.82
CA GLN A 126 -6.72 -27.35 7.18
C GLN A 126 -6.08 -26.69 8.40
N GLU A 127 -5.83 -25.39 8.29
CA GLU A 127 -5.33 -24.55 9.36
C GLU A 127 -6.29 -23.38 9.60
N SER A 128 -6.54 -23.07 10.88
CA SER A 128 -7.29 -21.87 11.28
C SER A 128 -6.33 -20.74 11.59
N LEU A 129 -6.60 -19.58 11.00
CA LEU A 129 -5.85 -18.34 11.16
C LEU A 129 -6.70 -17.33 11.95
N GLY A 130 -6.24 -16.98 13.15
CA GLY A 130 -6.92 -16.03 14.03
C GLY A 130 -6.54 -14.59 13.70
N PHE A 131 -7.51 -13.68 13.59
CA PHE A 131 -7.20 -12.27 13.33
C PHE A 131 -6.45 -11.65 14.52
N VAL A 132 -5.31 -11.01 14.26
CA VAL A 132 -4.53 -10.30 15.28
C VAL A 132 -4.73 -8.81 15.17
N ARG A 133 -4.47 -8.25 13.98
CA ARG A 133 -4.55 -6.80 13.72
C ARG A 133 -4.53 -6.50 12.23
N ARG A 134 -4.92 -5.27 11.90
CA ARG A 134 -4.69 -4.71 10.56
C ARG A 134 -3.20 -4.52 10.29
N ILE A 135 -2.87 -4.49 9.01
CA ILE A 135 -1.53 -4.17 8.51
C ILE A 135 -1.19 -2.74 8.94
N SER A 136 -0.05 -2.59 9.60
CA SER A 136 0.51 -1.29 9.98
C SER A 136 1.55 -0.84 8.95
N ASN A 137 1.97 0.42 9.08
CA ASN A 137 3.08 0.95 8.28
C ASN A 137 4.39 0.15 8.45
N ASP A 138 4.61 -0.46 9.62
CA ASP A 138 5.78 -1.29 9.86
C ASP A 138 5.73 -2.60 9.06
N ASP A 139 4.55 -3.20 8.93
CA ASP A 139 4.35 -4.37 8.09
C ASP A 139 4.57 -4.02 6.62
N LEU A 140 4.01 -2.89 6.14
CA LEU A 140 4.23 -2.43 4.77
C LEU A 140 5.73 -2.24 4.48
N ASN A 141 6.46 -1.64 5.42
CA ASN A 141 7.92 -1.50 5.34
C ASN A 141 8.63 -2.86 5.31
N ARG A 142 8.19 -3.82 6.11
CA ARG A 142 8.73 -5.18 6.13
C ARG A 142 8.48 -5.89 4.80
N ILE A 143 7.26 -5.86 4.29
CA ILE A 143 6.85 -6.45 3.00
C ILE A 143 7.68 -5.88 1.86
N ALA A 144 7.85 -4.55 1.81
CA ALA A 144 8.63 -3.88 0.78
C ALA A 144 10.10 -4.35 0.77
N ARG A 145 10.72 -4.50 1.95
CA ARG A 145 12.10 -4.99 2.09
C ARG A 145 12.27 -6.43 1.61
N LEU A 146 11.32 -7.30 1.96
CA LEU A 146 11.38 -8.72 1.61
C LEU A 146 11.09 -9.00 0.12
N SER A 147 10.36 -8.09 -0.54
CA SER A 147 10.02 -8.21 -1.97
C SER A 147 11.21 -7.92 -2.90
N VAL A 148 12.26 -7.24 -2.44
CA VAL A 148 13.45 -6.87 -3.24
C VAL A 148 14.46 -8.01 -3.35
N VAL A 149 14.42 -9.01 -2.46
CA VAL A 149 15.45 -10.06 -2.36
C VAL A 149 15.34 -11.14 -3.44
N LYS A 150 14.35 -11.10 -4.34
CA LYS A 150 14.10 -12.16 -5.34
C LYS A 150 14.53 -11.83 -6.77
N THR A 151 15.72 -11.25 -6.95
CA THR A 151 16.44 -11.33 -8.23
C THR A 151 17.67 -12.21 -8.02
N PRO A 152 17.72 -13.43 -8.57
CA PRO A 152 18.94 -14.23 -8.54
C PRO A 152 20.03 -13.46 -9.28
N ALA A 153 21.10 -13.09 -8.56
CA ALA A 153 22.33 -12.68 -9.20
C ALA A 153 22.85 -13.86 -10.06
N PRO A 154 23.34 -13.64 -11.29
CA PRO A 154 24.00 -14.68 -12.05
C PRO A 154 25.24 -15.18 -11.28
N PRO A 155 25.53 -16.50 -11.31
CA PRO A 155 26.59 -17.10 -10.51
C PRO A 155 27.97 -16.59 -10.94
N PRO A 156 28.87 -16.24 -10.00
CA PRO A 156 30.24 -15.87 -10.33
C PRO A 156 31.10 -17.13 -10.51
N SER A 157 31.76 -17.24 -11.66
CA SER A 157 32.95 -18.08 -11.80
C SER A 157 34.16 -17.34 -11.20
N GLN A 158 34.80 -17.96 -10.20
CA GLN A 158 36.09 -17.55 -9.59
C GLN A 158 37.28 -17.81 -10.53
N PRO A 159 38.55 -17.63 -10.09
CA PRO A 159 39.24 -16.56 -9.35
C PRO A 159 40.30 -15.92 -10.28
N VAL A 160 40.92 -14.76 -10.05
CA VAL A 160 42.10 -14.39 -9.23
C VAL A 160 42.17 -12.86 -9.40
N GLU A 161 42.40 -12.03 -8.38
CA GLU A 161 43.74 -11.51 -8.05
C GLU A 161 43.55 -10.31 -7.10
N SER A 162 44.56 -10.11 -6.27
CA SER A 162 44.63 -9.29 -5.06
C SER A 162 44.52 -7.77 -5.26
N THR A 163 43.76 -7.14 -4.34
CA THR A 163 43.78 -5.71 -3.91
C THR A 163 43.34 -4.63 -4.91
N PRO A 164 42.81 -3.46 -4.48
CA PRO A 164 42.59 -2.97 -3.12
C PRO A 164 41.12 -2.62 -2.80
N VAL A 165 40.88 -2.34 -1.52
CA VAL A 165 39.70 -1.63 -1.00
C VAL A 165 39.50 -0.34 -1.82
N ALA A 166 38.49 -0.31 -2.67
CA ALA A 166 38.01 0.89 -3.36
C ALA A 166 36.64 1.27 -2.76
N THR A 167 36.63 2.18 -1.79
CA THR A 167 36.20 3.59 -1.94
C THR A 167 34.74 3.72 -2.38
N SER A 168 33.85 4.21 -1.50
CA SER A 168 33.60 5.66 -1.42
C SER A 168 33.41 6.27 -2.82
N ALA A 169 32.37 5.84 -3.53
CA ALA A 169 31.91 6.52 -4.73
C ALA A 169 30.55 7.13 -4.40
N ASN A 170 30.52 8.46 -4.34
CA ASN A 170 29.40 9.35 -4.00
C ASN A 170 29.10 9.52 -2.51
N ARG A 171 30.07 10.03 -1.74
CA ARG A 171 29.77 10.79 -0.52
C ARG A 171 29.67 12.27 -0.91
N GLY A 172 28.47 12.83 -0.81
CA GLY A 172 28.17 14.22 -1.16
C GLY A 172 26.67 14.49 -1.22
N VAL A 173 26.32 15.73 -1.54
CA VAL A 173 24.92 16.11 -1.77
C VAL A 173 24.51 15.61 -3.16
N ILE A 174 23.49 14.75 -3.20
CA ILE A 174 22.88 14.28 -4.44
C ILE A 174 21.42 14.71 -4.48
N ASP A 175 20.95 15.08 -5.67
CA ASP A 175 19.53 15.32 -5.88
C ASP A 175 18.80 13.99 -6.08
N MET A 176 17.69 13.80 -5.38
CA MET A 176 16.83 12.63 -5.48
C MET A 176 15.39 13.07 -5.69
N TRP A 177 14.58 12.23 -6.31
CA TRP A 177 13.14 12.46 -6.47
C TRP A 177 12.36 11.44 -5.67
N LEU A 178 11.36 11.89 -4.92
CA LEU A 178 10.41 11.00 -4.26
C LEU A 178 9.48 10.45 -5.34
N SER A 179 9.38 9.13 -5.53
CA SER A 179 8.53 8.55 -6.57
C SER A 179 7.33 7.87 -5.93
N GLY A 180 6.13 8.42 -6.15
CA GLY A 180 4.87 7.79 -5.79
C GLY A 180 4.62 7.57 -4.29
N ILE A 181 5.51 8.03 -3.41
CA ILE A 181 5.35 7.97 -1.96
C ILE A 181 5.58 9.34 -1.33
N ASP A 182 4.69 9.72 -0.41
CA ASP A 182 4.93 10.84 0.48
C ASP A 182 5.94 10.42 1.56
N MET A 183 6.86 11.32 1.92
CA MET A 183 7.89 11.02 2.89
C MET A 183 7.91 11.97 4.07
N ASN A 184 7.91 11.39 5.27
CA ASN A 184 8.11 12.13 6.51
C ASN A 184 9.56 12.60 6.60
N MET A 185 9.77 13.91 6.60
CA MET A 185 11.03 14.52 7.00
C MET A 185 10.99 14.76 8.51
N ARG A 186 11.94 14.20 9.25
CA ARG A 186 11.97 14.23 10.73
C ARG A 186 13.07 15.15 11.27
N SER A 187 12.93 15.58 12.52
CA SER A 187 13.90 16.47 13.17
C SER A 187 15.21 15.76 13.53
N CYS A 188 15.17 14.44 13.72
CA CYS A 188 16.32 13.60 14.03
C CYS A 188 16.25 12.28 13.25
N PRO A 189 17.37 11.55 13.11
CA PRO A 189 17.37 10.24 12.50
C PRO A 189 16.67 9.24 13.43
N GLY A 190 15.70 8.48 12.89
CA GLY A 190 14.91 7.51 13.64
C GLY A 190 13.42 7.81 13.59
N SER A 191 12.60 6.77 13.77
CA SER A 191 11.14 6.88 13.77
C SER A 191 10.56 7.51 15.04
N THR A 192 11.36 7.58 16.12
CA THR A 192 10.96 8.11 17.43
C THR A 192 10.86 9.64 17.46
N CYS A 193 11.53 10.34 16.54
CA CYS A 193 11.46 11.80 16.44
C CYS A 193 10.27 12.25 15.61
N SER A 194 9.62 13.35 15.98
CA SER A 194 8.47 13.89 15.25
C SER A 194 8.81 14.21 13.79
N ALA A 195 7.83 13.97 12.91
CA ALA A 195 7.87 14.51 11.55
C ALA A 195 7.74 16.04 11.64
N VAL A 196 8.61 16.75 10.92
CA VAL A 196 8.61 18.21 10.80
C VAL A 196 7.67 18.61 9.69
N VAL A 197 7.79 17.95 8.54
CA VAL A 197 6.92 18.10 7.38
C VAL A 197 6.77 16.77 6.66
N ILE A 198 5.75 16.66 5.83
CA ILE A 198 5.59 15.60 4.86
C ILE A 198 5.91 16.17 3.49
N VAL A 199 6.95 15.62 2.89
CA VAL A 199 7.36 15.96 1.53
C VAL A 199 6.49 15.16 0.56
N PRO A 200 5.75 15.82 -0.34
CA PRO A 200 4.84 15.14 -1.25
C PRO A 200 5.59 14.20 -2.20
N LYS A 201 4.90 13.16 -2.64
CA LYS A 201 5.35 12.35 -3.77
C LYS A 201 5.67 13.24 -4.98
N ASP A 202 6.62 12.80 -5.79
CA ASP A 202 7.13 13.48 -6.99
C ASP A 202 7.90 14.78 -6.71
N SER A 203 8.28 15.03 -5.45
CA SER A 203 9.13 16.16 -5.07
C SER A 203 10.62 15.88 -5.23
N LYS A 204 11.38 16.89 -5.65
CA LYS A 204 12.84 16.87 -5.67
C LYS A 204 13.38 17.20 -4.27
N ILE A 205 14.37 16.45 -3.81
CA ILE A 205 15.09 16.68 -2.56
C ILE A 205 16.60 16.66 -2.82
N SER A 206 17.38 17.25 -1.91
CA SER A 206 18.84 17.12 -1.91
C SER A 206 19.28 16.32 -0.67
N ALA A 207 19.82 15.12 -0.88
CA ALA A 207 20.26 14.22 0.17
C ALA A 207 21.79 14.29 0.35
N ASP A 208 22.24 14.58 1.58
CA ASP A 208 23.67 14.57 1.92
C ASP A 208 24.10 13.17 2.35
N THR A 209 24.54 12.36 1.38
CA THR A 209 24.95 10.96 1.60
C THR A 209 26.16 10.81 2.52
N SER A 210 26.91 11.88 2.79
CA SER A 210 27.99 11.85 3.79
C SER A 210 27.46 11.72 5.22
N THR A 211 26.17 12.04 5.43
CA THR A 211 25.50 12.00 6.74
C THR A 211 24.76 10.70 7.03
N ILE A 212 24.83 9.72 6.13
CA ILE A 212 24.14 8.44 6.29
C ILE A 212 24.60 7.78 7.60
N ARG A 213 23.64 7.45 8.45
CA ARG A 213 23.88 6.69 9.68
C ARG A 213 22.77 5.69 9.95
N ASN A 214 23.14 4.56 10.51
CA ASN A 214 22.19 3.54 10.94
C ASN A 214 21.67 3.88 12.33
N VAL A 215 20.35 3.88 12.50
CA VAL A 215 19.68 4.02 13.79
C VAL A 215 18.91 2.75 14.07
N THR A 216 19.10 2.20 15.27
CA THR A 216 18.29 1.09 15.78
C THR A 216 16.92 1.64 16.14
N GLU A 217 15.91 1.25 15.38
CA GLU A 217 14.52 1.63 15.62
C GLU A 217 13.96 0.89 16.84
N SER A 218 12.79 1.32 17.33
CA SER A 218 12.07 0.61 18.42
C SER A 218 11.77 -0.86 18.10
N SER A 219 11.76 -1.23 16.81
CA SER A 219 11.64 -2.61 16.34
C SER A 219 12.94 -3.44 16.44
N GLY A 220 14.05 -2.85 16.91
CA GLY A 220 15.38 -3.46 16.92
C GLY A 220 16.07 -3.47 15.55
N THR A 221 15.43 -2.98 14.50
CA THR A 221 16.00 -2.95 13.14
C THR A 221 16.93 -1.75 12.98
N ASN A 222 18.14 -1.98 12.47
CA ASN A 222 19.04 -0.91 12.03
C ASN A 222 18.58 -0.35 10.69
N THR A 223 18.12 0.90 10.69
CA THR A 223 17.62 1.60 9.50
C THR A 223 18.58 2.73 9.13
N PRO A 224 19.03 2.86 7.88
CA PRO A 224 19.86 3.98 7.46
C PRO A 224 18.99 5.24 7.30
N TRP A 225 19.42 6.33 7.92
CA TRP A 225 18.83 7.66 7.80
C TRP A 225 19.84 8.61 7.18
N VAL A 226 19.36 9.50 6.31
CA VAL A 226 20.18 10.52 5.64
C VAL A 226 19.60 11.90 5.91
N ARG A 227 20.47 12.92 6.01
CA ARG A 227 20.06 14.31 6.09
C ARG A 227 19.62 14.78 4.71
N VAL A 228 18.46 15.42 4.65
CA VAL A 228 17.84 15.91 3.43
C VAL A 228 17.53 17.39 3.58
N THR A 229 17.72 18.15 2.52
CA THR A 229 17.22 19.51 2.35
C THR A 229 16.12 19.51 1.28
N TYR A 230 15.03 20.19 1.58
CA TYR A 230 13.85 20.27 0.72
C TYR A 230 13.33 21.70 0.63
N GLU A 231 12.89 22.09 -0.57
CA GLU A 231 12.22 23.36 -0.85
C GLU A 231 11.05 23.09 -1.79
N GLY A 232 9.86 23.53 -1.41
CA GLY A 232 8.64 23.35 -2.19
C GLY A 232 7.38 23.25 -1.33
N ALA A 233 6.32 22.74 -1.95
CA ALA A 233 5.04 22.53 -1.28
C ALA A 233 5.11 21.35 -0.30
N TYR A 234 4.42 21.42 0.82
CA TYR A 234 4.42 20.33 1.82
C TYR A 234 3.09 20.23 2.57
N CYS A 235 2.92 19.12 3.30
CA CYS A 235 1.84 18.94 4.26
C CYS A 235 2.38 18.90 5.68
N MET A 236 1.61 19.39 6.64
CA MET A 236 1.88 19.13 8.05
C MET A 236 1.52 17.67 8.37
N PRO A 237 2.20 17.02 9.33
CA PRO A 237 1.91 15.62 9.68
C PRO A 237 0.45 15.35 10.08
N ALA A 238 -0.22 16.35 10.66
CA ALA A 238 -1.62 16.27 11.05
C ALA A 238 -2.61 16.34 9.86
N GLU A 239 -2.15 16.78 8.69
CA GLU A 239 -2.97 16.94 7.47
C GLU A 239 -2.85 15.74 6.53
N LEU A 240 -2.06 14.72 6.90
CA LEU A 240 -1.89 13.54 6.07
C LEU A 240 -3.19 12.73 6.02
N ASP A 241 -3.81 12.67 4.85
CA ASP A 241 -4.90 11.76 4.60
C ASP A 241 -4.36 10.35 4.29
N GLN A 242 -4.89 9.33 4.97
CA GLN A 242 -4.39 7.95 4.81
C GLN A 242 -4.80 7.31 3.48
N GLN A 243 -5.81 7.84 2.79
CA GLN A 243 -6.31 7.32 1.52
C GLN A 243 -5.73 8.08 0.33
N ILE A 244 -5.61 9.39 0.43
CA ILE A 244 -5.22 10.29 -0.66
C ILE A 244 -3.72 10.60 -0.62
N GLY A 245 -3.12 10.59 0.58
CA GLY A 245 -1.75 11.03 0.81
C GLY A 245 -1.67 12.53 1.10
N CYS A 246 -0.49 13.10 0.88
CA CYS A 246 -0.24 14.52 1.10
C CYS A 246 -0.91 15.36 -0.01
N MET A 247 -1.86 16.21 0.38
CA MET A 247 -2.39 17.31 -0.44
C MET A 247 -1.76 18.62 0.05
N PRO A 248 -0.72 19.14 -0.64
CA PRO A 248 0.07 20.24 -0.11
C PRO A 248 -0.76 21.51 0.10
N SER A 249 -0.77 22.00 1.34
CA SER A 249 -1.45 23.23 1.76
C SER A 249 -0.47 24.33 2.19
N HIS A 250 0.82 23.99 2.32
CA HIS A 250 1.88 24.89 2.76
C HIS A 250 3.01 24.93 1.71
N ASN A 251 3.82 25.99 1.77
CA ASN A 251 5.05 26.12 0.99
C ASN A 251 6.20 26.52 1.92
N THR A 252 7.40 26.03 1.65
CA THR A 252 8.59 26.44 2.39
C THR A 252 8.97 27.88 2.05
N GLU A 253 9.15 28.75 3.05
CA GLU A 253 9.71 30.10 2.85
C GLU A 253 11.24 30.09 2.69
N ALA A 254 11.89 29.02 3.18
CA ALA A 254 13.31 28.74 3.04
C ALA A 254 13.54 27.22 3.04
N PRO A 255 14.67 26.71 2.49
CA PRO A 255 14.95 25.29 2.48
C PRO A 255 14.89 24.67 3.88
N VAL A 256 14.04 23.66 4.04
CA VAL A 256 13.87 22.94 5.30
C VAL A 256 14.80 21.74 5.29
N THR A 257 15.50 21.51 6.40
CA THR A 257 16.42 20.39 6.54
C THR A 257 15.95 19.44 7.63
N GLY A 258 16.03 18.13 7.35
CA GLY A 258 15.69 17.10 8.31
C GLY A 258 16.27 15.75 7.93
N TRP A 259 15.69 14.69 8.48
CA TRP A 259 16.13 13.31 8.30
C TRP A 259 15.06 12.49 7.63
N MET A 260 15.46 11.68 6.66
CA MET A 260 14.59 10.74 5.97
C MET A 260 15.20 9.34 5.98
N ASN A 261 14.34 8.33 5.94
CA ASN A 261 14.74 6.94 5.80
C ASN A 261 15.39 6.73 4.42
N TYR A 262 16.69 6.48 4.40
CA TYR A 262 17.48 6.42 3.17
C TYR A 262 17.11 5.20 2.31
N THR A 263 16.76 4.08 2.94
CA THR A 263 16.25 2.91 2.21
C THR A 263 14.97 3.23 1.45
N ARG A 264 14.05 3.98 2.08
CA ARG A 264 12.81 4.42 1.42
C ARG A 264 13.08 5.37 0.25
N LEU A 265 14.03 6.29 0.42
CA LEU A 265 14.46 7.19 -0.66
C LEU A 265 15.01 6.44 -1.87
N LEU A 266 15.81 5.39 -1.65
CA LEU A 266 16.36 4.57 -2.72
C LEU A 266 15.32 3.66 -3.38
N SER A 267 14.28 3.26 -2.65
CA SER A 267 13.20 2.40 -3.17
C SER A 267 12.20 3.11 -4.08
N ALA A 268 12.42 4.40 -4.36
CA ALA A 268 11.61 5.24 -5.21
C ALA A 268 12.31 5.53 -6.57
N PRO A 269 12.40 4.56 -7.50
CA PRO A 269 13.07 4.80 -8.76
C PRO A 269 12.14 5.48 -9.78
N ARG A 270 12.57 6.59 -10.39
CA ARG A 270 12.31 6.87 -11.83
C ARG A 270 13.45 7.61 -12.51
N VAL A 271 13.53 7.32 -13.81
CA VAL A 271 14.44 7.82 -14.83
C VAL A 271 14.31 9.34 -14.92
N GLN A 272 15.45 10.05 -14.91
CA GLN A 272 15.51 11.47 -15.24
C GLN A 272 14.71 11.71 -16.53
N GLN A 273 13.65 12.53 -16.45
CA GLN A 273 13.00 13.11 -17.63
C GLN A 273 13.67 14.43 -17.96
#